data_AF-A0A2N2WJJ9-F1
#
_entry.id   AF-A0A2N2WJJ9-F1
#
_cell.length_a   1.000
_cell.length_b   1.000
_cell.length_c   1.000
_cell.angle_alpha   90.00
_cell.angle_beta   90.00
_cell.angle_gamma   90.00
#
_symmetry.space_group_name_H-M   'P 1'
#
loop_
_entity.id
_entity.type
_entity.pdbx_description
1 polymer ?
#
loop_
_entity_poly.entity_id
_entity_poly.type
_entity_poly.pdbx_seq_one_letter_code
_entity_poly.pdbx_strand_id
1 'polypeptide(L)' 'MAKRTIVTLPGDGIGKVVLDETIRVLEAAGFEAEYVHGDIGWEFWCKEGNPLPDR' A
#
# COMPACT_ATOMS: atom_id res chain seq x y z
N MET A 1 -17.36 -7.17 14.12
CA MET A 1 -16.21 -8.02 13.72
C MET A 1 -14.95 -7.21 13.92
N ALA A 2 -13.84 -7.82 14.34
CA ALA A 2 -12.58 -7.09 14.43
C ALA A 2 -12.16 -6.60 13.03
N LYS A 3 -11.75 -5.33 12.90
CA LYS A 3 -11.21 -4.79 11.65
C LYS A 3 -9.92 -5.52 11.33
N ARG A 4 -9.75 -5.93 10.07
CA ARG A 4 -8.50 -6.51 9.60
C ARG A 4 -7.49 -5.38 9.39
N THR A 5 -6.26 -5.59 9.82
CA THR A 5 -5.14 -4.71 9.46
C THR A 5 -4.57 -5.18 8.12
N ILE A 6 -4.49 -4.28 7.14
CA ILE A 6 -3.99 -4.52 5.79
C ILE A 6 -2.83 -3.54 5.54
N VAL A 7 -1.71 -4.06 5.07
CA VAL A 7 -0.57 -3.22 4.66
C VAL A 7 -0.75 -2.79 3.21
N THR A 8 -0.54 -1.49 2.92
CA THR A 8 -0.55 -0.90 1.58
C THR A 8 0.88 -0.62 1.14
N LEU A 9 1.32 -1.31 0.09
CA LEU A 9 2.67 -1.17 -0.49
C LEU A 9 2.52 -0.69 -1.95
N PRO A 10 2.47 0.63 -2.20
CA PRO A 10 2.05 1.19 -3.50
C PRO A 10 3.03 0.96 -4.66
N GLY A 11 4.32 0.71 -4.38
CA GLY A 11 5.33 0.49 -5.42
C GLY A 11 5.57 1.73 -6.28
N ASP A 12 5.90 1.51 -7.55
CA ASP A 12 6.22 2.55 -8.52
C ASP A 12 5.22 2.62 -9.69
N GLY A 13 5.34 3.66 -10.51
CA GLY A 13 4.53 3.84 -11.71
C GLY A 13 3.04 3.97 -11.41
N ILE A 14 2.20 3.26 -12.19
CA ILE A 14 0.74 3.30 -12.05
C ILE A 14 0.25 2.64 -10.74
N GLY A 15 1.07 1.84 -10.07
CA GLY A 15 0.70 1.11 -8.85
C GLY A 15 0.19 2.01 -7.73
N LYS A 16 0.84 3.17 -7.53
CA LYS A 16 0.43 4.21 -6.56
C LYS A 16 -1.02 4.62 -6.77
N VAL A 17 -1.37 5.00 -8.00
CA VAL A 17 -2.72 5.46 -8.35
C VAL A 17 -3.74 4.32 -8.25
N VAL A 18 -3.40 3.14 -8.75
CA VAL A 18 -4.30 1.98 -8.71
C VAL A 18 -4.61 1.56 -7.28
N LEU A 19 -3.63 1.63 -6.37
CA LEU A 19 -3.84 1.24 -4.98
C LEU A 19 -4.80 2.20 -4.26
N ASP A 20 -4.62 3.51 -4.43
CA ASP A 20 -5.51 4.52 -3.86
C ASP A 20 -6.96 4.34 -4.35
N GLU A 21 -7.14 4.13 -5.66
CA GLU A 21 -8.46 3.87 -6.24
C GLU A 21 -9.05 2.54 -5.78
N THR A 22 -8.21 1.52 -5.55
CA THR A 22 -8.66 0.23 -5.01
C THR A 22 -9.23 0.38 -3.60
N ILE A 23 -8.57 1.15 -2.74
CA ILE A 23 -9.06 1.41 -1.37
C ILE A 23 -10.41 2.12 -1.41
N ARG A 24 -10.58 3.10 -2.31
CA ARG A 24 -11.87 3.80 -2.51
C ARG A 24 -12.99 2.85 -2.92
N VAL A 25 -12.72 1.90 -3.82
CA VAL A 25 -13.70 0.90 -4.24
C VAL A 25 -14.04 -0.07 -3.09
N LEU A 26 -13.04 -0.50 -2.32
CA LEU A 26 -13.26 -1.37 -1.15
C LEU A 26 -14.14 -0.69 -0.10
N GLU A 27 -13.88 0.58 0.20
CA GLU A 27 -14.70 1.38 1.12
C GLU A 27 -16.15 1.49 0.60
N ALA A 28 -16.34 1.82 -0.68
CA ALA A 28 -17.65 1.90 -1.30
C ALA A 28 -18.40 0.55 -1.31
N ALA A 29 -17.67 -0.56 -1.35
CA ALA A 29 -18.21 -1.91 -1.26
C ALA A 29 -18.57 -2.34 0.18
N GLY A 30 -18.34 -1.48 1.18
CA GLY A 30 -18.60 -1.78 2.59
C GLY A 30 -17.52 -2.64 3.25
N PHE A 31 -16.33 -2.72 2.65
CA PHE A 31 -15.20 -3.41 3.25
C PHE A 31 -14.41 -2.45 4.13
N GLU A 32 -14.59 -2.59 5.45
CA GLU A 32 -13.84 -1.81 6.44
C GLU A 32 -12.59 -2.56 6.91
N ALA A 33 -11.42 -1.93 6.73
CA ALA A 33 -10.14 -2.39 7.24
C ALA A 33 -9.33 -1.22 7.82
N GLU A 34 -8.35 -1.53 8.66
CA GLU A 34 -7.30 -0.60 9.05
C GLU A 34 -6.16 -0.72 8.04
N TYR A 35 -5.82 0.36 7.36
CA TYR A 35 -4.76 0.37 6.36
C TYR A 35 -3.48 0.97 6.94
N VAL A 36 -2.37 0.23 6.85
CA VAL A 36 -1.04 0.66 7.27
C VAL A 36 -0.17 0.85 6.04
N HIS A 37 0.37 2.06 5.86
CA HIS A 37 1.22 2.35 4.71
C HIS A 37 2.64 1.83 4.93
N GLY A 38 3.21 1.17 3.93
CA GLY A 38 4.62 0.80 3.88
C GLY A 38 5.27 1.32 2.60
N ASP A 39 6.35 2.08 2.76
CA ASP A 39 7.08 2.65 1.63
C ASP A 39 7.92 1.59 0.92
N ILE A 40 7.80 1.51 -0.40
CA ILE A 40 8.55 0.59 -1.26
C ILE A 40 8.86 1.23 -2.61
N GLY A 41 9.82 0.65 -3.34
CA GLY A 41 9.99 0.91 -4.77
C GLY A 41 11.37 1.38 -5.19
N TRP A 42 11.44 1.96 -6.39
CA TRP A 42 12.64 2.31 -7.11
C TRP A 42 13.50 3.34 -6.37
N GLU A 43 12.86 4.30 -5.72
CA GLU A 43 13.57 5.30 -4.92
C GLU A 43 14.34 4.66 -3.76
N PHE A 44 13.76 3.66 -3.09
CA PHE A 44 14.39 2.89 -2.01
C PHE A 44 15.50 1.99 -2.54
N TRP A 45 15.28 1.35 -3.70
CA TRP A 45 16.36 0.63 -4.38
C TRP A 45 17.56 1.54 -4.66
N CYS A 46 17.33 2.73 -5.22
CA CYS A 46 18.40 3.67 -5.55
C CYS A 46 19.18 4.17 -4.34
N LYS A 47 18.50 4.38 -3.19
CA LYS A 47 19.13 4.93 -1.98
C LYS A 47 19.72 3.87 -1.06
N GLU A 48 19.08 2.71 -0.97
CA GLU A 48 19.30 1.73 0.09
C GLU A 48 19.74 0.36 -0.45
N GLY A 49 19.61 0.13 -1.77
CA GLY A 49 19.92 -1.18 -2.38
C GLY A 49 18.89 -2.26 -2.06
N ASN A 50 17.75 -1.91 -1.46
CA ASN A 50 16.62 -2.79 -1.17
C ASN A 50 15.32 -2.02 -1.48
N PRO A 51 14.40 -2.54 -2.32
CA PRO A 51 13.17 -1.84 -2.62
C PRO A 51 12.04 -2.17 -1.63
N LEU A 52 12.26 -3.09 -0.69
CA LEU A 52 11.28 -3.56 0.28
C LEU A 52 11.55 -2.96 1.66
N PRO A 53 10.51 -2.77 2.49
CA PRO A 53 10.68 -2.29 3.84
C PRO A 53 11.14 -3.44 4.74
N ASP A 54 12.10 -3.18 5.64
CA ASP A 54 12.48 -4.16 6.67
C ASP A 54 11.43 -4.27 7.79
N ARG A 55 10.46 -3.35 7.84
CA ARG A 55 9.49 -3.16 8.93
C ARG A 55 8.20 -2.54 8.43
#